data_AF-A0A9E7RW17-F1
#
_entry.id   AF-A0A9E7RW17-F1
#
_cell.length_a   1.000
_cell.length_b   1.000
_cell.length_c   1.000
_cell.angle_alpha   90.00
_cell.angle_beta   90.00
_cell.angle_gamma   90.00
#
_symmetry.space_group_name_H-M   'P 1'
#
loop_
_entity.id
_entity.type
_entity.pdbx_description
1 polymer ?
#
loop_
_entity_poly.entity_id
_entity_poly.type
_entity_poly.pdbx_seq_one_letter_code
_entity_poly.pdbx_strand_id
1 'polypeptide(L)' 'MQRRICGRRDLQKAIKELLREYGELSVEELHRLLLHNYEFGRNYDVTRQAVTIYTRRVAATTGITVNKYGKPVRVYTLEA' A
#
# COMPACT_ATOMS: atom_id res chain seq x y z
N MET A 1 13.54 0.65 -14.50
CA MET A 1 13.73 1.84 -13.65
C MET A 1 12.98 1.60 -12.34
N GLN A 2 13.68 1.26 -11.26
CA GLN A 2 13.03 1.21 -9.94
C GLN A 2 12.64 2.63 -9.55
N ARG A 3 11.36 2.85 -9.22
CA ARG A 3 10.85 4.17 -8.82
C ARG A 3 11.22 4.38 -7.36
N ARG A 4 11.80 5.54 -7.04
CA ARG A 4 12.26 5.85 -5.68
C ARG A 4 11.20 6.60 -4.89
N ILE A 5 10.95 6.17 -3.66
CA ILE A 5 10.05 6.82 -2.71
C ILE A 5 10.89 7.63 -1.71
N CYS A 6 10.77 8.95 -1.79
CA CYS A 6 11.53 9.87 -0.93
C CYS A 6 10.66 10.55 0.14
N GLY A 7 9.34 10.40 0.07
CA GLY A 7 8.45 11.04 1.02
C GLY A 7 6.98 10.62 0.91
N ARG A 8 6.14 11.28 1.72
CA ARG A 8 4.70 10.98 1.83
C ARG A 8 3.91 11.09 0.53
N ARG A 9 4.28 12.02 -0.37
CA ARG A 9 3.61 12.21 -1.66
C ARG A 9 3.92 11.06 -2.60
N ASP A 10 5.18 10.65 -2.64
CA ASP A 10 5.63 9.51 -3.45
C ASP A 10 4.99 8.21 -2.95
N LEU A 11 4.91 8.03 -1.62
CA LEU A 11 4.25 6.86 -1.03
C LEU A 11 2.76 6.81 -1.41
N GLN A 12 2.03 7.94 -1.31
CA GLN A 12 0.63 7.99 -1.74
C GLN A 12 0.47 7.68 -3.22
N LYS A 13 1.38 8.18 -4.07
CA LYS A 13 1.38 7.89 -5.50
C LYS A 13 1.62 6.39 -5.76
N ALA A 14 2.62 5.81 -5.12
CA ALA A 14 2.95 4.39 -5.24
C ALA A 14 1.79 3.50 -4.77
N ILE A 15 1.12 3.84 -3.66
CA ILE A 15 -0.08 3.12 -3.20
C ILE A 15 -1.20 3.19 -4.25
N LYS A 16 -1.46 4.37 -4.83
CA LYS A 16 -2.46 4.50 -5.90
C LYS A 16 -2.08 3.68 -7.14
N GLU A 17 -0.81 3.69 -7.54
CA GLU A 17 -0.35 2.90 -8.68
C GLU A 17 -0.55 1.40 -8.45
N LEU A 18 -0.18 0.90 -7.26
CA LEU A 18 -0.36 -0.51 -6.91
C LEU A 18 -1.85 -0.91 -6.86
N LEU A 19 -2.70 -0.08 -6.25
CA LEU A 19 -4.14 -0.34 -6.23
C LEU A 19 -4.78 -0.28 -7.62
N ARG A 20 -4.24 0.53 -8.53
CA ARG A 20 -4.72 0.58 -9.92
C ARG A 20 -4.27 -0.63 -10.73
N GLU A 21 -3.07 -1.13 -10.46
CA GLU A 21 -2.48 -2.26 -11.18
C GLU A 21 -3.02 -3.61 -10.72
N TYR A 22 -3.19 -3.79 -9.40
CA TYR A 22 -3.57 -5.06 -8.79
C TYR A 22 -5.02 -5.08 -8.28
N GLY A 23 -5.73 -3.95 -8.29
CA GLY A 23 -7.09 -3.83 -7.78
C GLY A 23 -7.14 -3.79 -6.26
N GLU A 24 -7.95 -4.68 -5.67
CA GLU A 24 -8.14 -4.75 -4.22
C GLU A 24 -6.91 -5.31 -3.51
N LEU A 25 -6.34 -4.54 -2.59
CA LEU A 25 -5.19 -4.98 -1.80
C LEU A 25 -5.39 -4.70 -0.31
N SER A 26 -4.92 -5.63 0.52
CA SER A 26 -4.75 -5.39 1.94
C SER A 26 -3.51 -4.52 2.21
N VAL A 27 -3.44 -3.92 3.40
CA VAL A 27 -2.25 -3.16 3.84
C VAL A 27 -0.99 -4.03 3.85
N GLU A 28 -1.12 -5.32 4.16
CA GLU A 28 0.03 -6.24 4.20
C GLU A 28 0.59 -6.48 2.79
N GLU A 29 -0.29 -6.65 1.81
CA GLU A 29 0.10 -6.82 0.40
C GLU A 29 0.70 -5.52 -0.15
N LEU A 30 0.08 -4.37 0.11
CA LEU A 30 0.64 -3.07 -0.25
C LEU A 30 2.04 -2.88 0.33
N HIS A 31 2.23 -3.21 1.61
CA HIS A 31 3.54 -3.06 2.25
C HIS A 31 4.59 -3.95 1.59
N ARG A 32 4.26 -5.21 1.27
CA ARG A 32 5.17 -6.11 0.55
C ARG A 32 5.48 -5.63 -0.86
N LEU A 33 4.46 -5.22 -1.62
CA LEU A 33 4.64 -4.73 -2.99
C LEU A 33 5.47 -3.45 -3.03
N LEU A 34 5.28 -2.54 -2.07
CA LEU A 34 6.12 -1.35 -1.93
C LEU A 34 7.57 -1.72 -1.69
N LEU A 35 7.84 -2.66 -0.76
CA LEU A 35 9.20 -3.11 -0.46
C LEU A 35 9.86 -3.86 -1.63
N HIS A 36 9.08 -4.52 -2.48
CA HIS A 36 9.58 -5.29 -3.62
C HIS A 36 9.80 -4.45 -4.87
N ASN A 37 8.93 -3.47 -5.14
CA ASN A 37 8.89 -2.76 -6.42
C ASN A 37 9.54 -1.36 -6.38
N TYR A 38 9.83 -0.82 -5.19
CA TYR A 38 10.33 0.54 -5.01
C TYR A 38 11.60 0.59 -4.19
N GLU A 39 12.49 1.51 -4.54
CA GLU A 39 13.62 1.89 -3.69
C GLU A 39 13.20 2.99 -2.73
N PHE A 40 13.79 3.04 -1.54
CA PHE A 40 13.50 4.06 -0.56
C PHE A 40 14.64 5.07 -0.43
N GLY A 41 14.28 6.33 -0.15
CA GLY A 41 15.25 7.35 0.25
C GLY A 41 16.00 6.92 1.51
N ARG A 42 17.27 7.33 1.64
CA ARG A 42 18.14 6.92 2.77
C ARG A 42 17.56 7.23 4.15
N ASN A 43 16.66 8.21 4.24
CA ASN A 43 16.00 8.65 5.46
C ASN A 43 14.49 8.38 5.45
N TYR A 44 14.00 7.55 4.53
CA TYR A 44 12.58 7.26 4.39
C TYR A 44 12.31 5.79 4.66
N ASP A 45 11.73 5.50 5.83
CA ASP A 45 11.34 4.15 6.21
C ASP A 45 9.83 3.94 5.97
N VAL A 46 9.50 2.93 5.16
CA VAL A 46 8.12 2.53 4.89
C VAL A 46 7.67 1.51 5.94
N THR A 47 7.13 2.04 7.03
CA THR A 47 6.52 1.22 8.07
C THR A 47 5.10 0.80 7.67
N ARG A 48 4.66 -0.36 8.19
CA ARG A 48 3.27 -0.82 8.01
C ARG A 48 2.25 0.20 8.50
N GLN A 49 2.59 0.96 9.54
CA GLN A 49 1.75 2.05 10.07
C GLN A 49 1.63 3.20 9.07
N ALA A 50 2.73 3.62 8.45
CA ALA A 50 2.72 4.65 7.41
C ALA A 50 1.85 4.21 6.23
N VAL A 51 2.04 2.98 5.74
CA VAL A 51 1.21 2.40 4.67
C VAL A 51 -0.27 2.43 5.06
N THR A 52 -0.62 1.96 6.25
CA THR A 52 -2.01 1.99 6.76
C THR A 52 -2.61 3.40 6.72
N ILE A 53 -1.88 4.39 7.23
CA ILE A 53 -2.34 5.78 7.31
C ILE A 53 -2.56 6.35 5.91
N TYR A 54 -1.60 6.14 5.01
CA TYR A 54 -1.67 6.73 3.67
C TYR A 54 -2.65 6.00 2.75
N THR A 55 -2.78 4.68 2.85
CA THR A 55 -3.83 3.93 2.14
C THR A 55 -5.21 4.44 2.51
N ARG A 56 -5.50 4.62 3.80
CA ARG A 56 -6.79 5.17 4.26
C ARG A 56 -7.08 6.60 3.79
N ARG A 57 -6.06 7.36 3.40
CA ARG A 57 -6.21 8.72 2.85
C ARG A 57 -6.48 8.72 1.35
N VAL A 58 -6.11 7.67 0.63
CA VAL A 58 -6.13 7.66 -0.84
C VAL A 58 -7.06 6.61 -1.44
N ALA A 59 -7.58 5.68 -0.63
CA ALA A 59 -8.36 4.53 -1.06
C ALA A 59 -9.53 4.28 -0.11
N ALA A 60 -10.60 3.70 -0.63
CA ALA A 60 -11.76 3.28 0.14
C ALA A 60 -11.59 1.82 0.61
N THR A 61 -12.25 1.47 1.71
CA THR A 61 -12.34 0.07 2.15
C THR A 61 -13.50 -0.59 1.43
N THR A 62 -13.26 -1.66 0.68
CA THR A 62 -14.32 -2.39 -0.05
C THR A 62 -14.85 -3.58 0.73
N GLY A 63 -14.06 -4.13 1.65
CA GLY A 63 -14.48 -5.28 2.41
C GLY A 63 -13.42 -5.85 3.34
N ILE A 64 -13.67 -7.09 3.75
CA ILE A 64 -12.79 -7.89 4.60
C ILE A 64 -12.50 -9.20 3.85
N THR A 65 -11.22 -9.52 3.70
CA THR A 65 -10.75 -10.83 3.21
C THR A 65 -10.03 -11.58 4.31
N VAL A 66 -9.65 -12.83 4.05
CA VAL A 66 -8.90 -13.66 5.00
C VAL A 66 -7.45 -13.77 4.52
N ASN A 67 -6.50 -13.42 5.39
CA ASN A 67 -5.08 -13.56 5.05
C ASN A 67 -4.61 -15.03 5.13
N LYS A 68 -3.35 -15.28 4.75
CA LYS A 68 -2.73 -16.61 4.79
C LYS A 68 -2.70 -17.29 6.17
N TYR A 69 -2.99 -16.56 7.25
CA TYR A 69 -3.06 -17.06 8.62
C TYR A 69 -4.49 -17.24 9.13
N GLY A 70 -5.49 -17.15 8.25
CA GLY A 70 -6.91 -17.25 8.63
C GLY A 70 -7.46 -15.99 9.33
N LYS A 71 -6.72 -14.88 9.35
CA LYS A 71 -7.15 -13.65 10.04
C LYS A 71 -7.92 -12.73 9.09
N PRO A 72 -9.05 -12.14 9.54
CA PRO A 72 -9.76 -11.14 8.76
C PRO A 72 -8.90 -9.87 8.62
N VAL A 73 -8.73 -9.41 7.38
CA VAL A 73 -7.99 -8.19 7.04
C VAL A 73 -8.81 -7.34 6.08
N ARG A 74 -8.74 -6.02 6.25
CA ARG A 74 -9.42 -5.07 5.36
C ARG A 74 -8.68 -4.98 4.02
N VAL A 75 -9.45 -4.94 2.95
CA VAL A 75 -8.98 -4.66 1.59
C VAL A 75 -9.40 -3.26 1.16
N TYR A 76 -8.57 -2.66 0.31
CA TYR A 76 -8.71 -1.30 -0.15
C TYR A 76 -8.65 -1.25 -1.67
N THR A 77 -9.39 -0.33 -2.28
CA THR A 77 -9.33 -0.03 -3.72
C THR A 77 -9.50 1.47 -3.97
N LEU A 78 -9.21 1.92 -5.20
CA LEU A 78 -9.42 3.31 -5.62
C LEU A 78 -10.86 3.60 -6.08
N GLU A 79 -11.57 2.59 -6.57
CA GLU A 79 -12.95 2.67 -7.04
C GLU A 79 -13.92 2.24 -5.93
N ALA A 80 -14.49 3.23 -5.22
CA ALA A 80 -15.53 2.99 -4.22
C ALA A 80 -16.92 2.96 -4.88
#